data_AF-A0A178Y1T9-F1
#
_entry.id   AF-A0A178Y1T9-F1
#
_cell.length_a   1.000
_cell.length_b   1.000
_cell.length_c   1.000
_cell.angle_alpha   90.00
_cell.angle_beta   90.00
_cell.angle_gamma   90.00
#
_symmetry.space_group_name_H-M   'P 1'
#
loop_
_entity.id
_entity.type
_entity.pdbx_description
1 polymer ?
#
loop_
_entity_poly.entity_id
_entity_poly.type
_entity_poly.pdbx_seq_one_letter_code
_entity_poly.pdbx_strand_id
1 'polypeptide(L)'
;MTKTIFDLHSPHPEPSTFVAFAENHLDRQSEHRADDCVEKALKHPGAHFLAFSGAKLIVKHDEKIIDPLFAPYELAGLEPTIDEAILLGFLPNGEPRLAVPSGLTEETVPEPFKIADARMLYRQQMLPEELLGQFAQGSSLVTWNANNRFCGRCGGPMDGAAGGYRRICTACGHMVFPRTDPVVIMLTVDIERDLCLLGRSPHFAPGMYSCLAGFVEPGETIENAVRRETQEESGIRIGRVRYHASQPWPLPHSLMIGCYAEARSTVIRRDEQELEDVRWFTRAETEAMLERSTGVANTPDEHIPPPKGAIAHQLMRDWLAWPERS
;
A
#
# COMPACT_ATOMS: atom_id res chain seq x y z
N MET A 1 -1.05 -36.70 -12.31
CA MET A 1 -1.48 -35.36 -12.77
C MET A 1 -0.61 -34.33 -12.07
N THR A 2 0.21 -33.63 -12.82
CA THR A 2 0.99 -32.46 -12.36
C THR A 2 0.01 -31.38 -11.94
N LYS A 3 -0.03 -31.06 -10.64
CA LYS A 3 -0.93 -30.03 -10.08
C LYS A 3 -0.43 -28.66 -10.54
N THR A 4 -1.32 -27.81 -11.07
CA THR A 4 -0.97 -26.46 -11.52
C THR A 4 -1.15 -25.43 -10.41
N ILE A 5 -0.64 -24.21 -10.61
CA ILE A 5 -0.92 -23.00 -9.82
C ILE A 5 -2.41 -22.78 -9.54
N PHE A 6 -3.31 -23.29 -10.37
CA PHE A 6 -4.76 -23.20 -10.18
C PHE A 6 -5.35 -24.34 -9.32
N ASP A 7 -4.54 -25.33 -8.94
CA ASP A 7 -4.98 -26.58 -8.30
C ASP A 7 -4.42 -26.80 -6.86
N LEU A 8 -3.55 -25.90 -6.36
CA LEU A 8 -2.87 -26.05 -5.05
C LEU A 8 -3.47 -25.12 -3.97
N HIS A 9 -3.98 -25.64 -2.85
CA HIS A 9 -4.43 -24.84 -1.69
C HIS A 9 -3.33 -24.60 -0.61
N SER A 10 -2.04 -24.78 -0.94
CA SER A 10 -0.87 -24.77 -0.02
C SER A 10 0.40 -24.44 -0.85
N PRO A 11 1.43 -23.67 -0.37
CA PRO A 11 2.15 -23.89 0.90
C PRO A 11 2.31 -22.69 1.85
N HIS A 12 1.73 -21.52 1.59
CA HIS A 12 1.88 -20.36 2.47
C HIS A 12 0.64 -20.16 3.35
N PRO A 13 0.74 -20.17 4.70
CA PRO A 13 -0.43 -20.12 5.56
C PRO A 13 -1.18 -18.78 5.48
N GLU A 14 -0.49 -17.66 5.18
CA GLU A 14 -1.13 -16.36 4.94
C GLU A 14 -0.19 -15.38 4.18
N PRO A 15 -0.17 -15.35 2.83
CA PRO A 15 0.80 -14.54 2.09
C PRO A 15 0.70 -13.02 2.32
N SER A 16 -0.43 -12.53 2.83
CA SER A 16 -0.65 -11.14 3.21
C SER A 16 0.20 -10.69 4.41
N THR A 17 0.82 -11.58 5.17
CA THR A 17 1.76 -11.18 6.25
C THR A 17 3.16 -10.86 5.72
N PHE A 18 3.49 -11.22 4.48
CA PHE A 18 4.82 -10.95 3.90
C PHE A 18 4.90 -9.63 3.14
N VAL A 19 3.80 -8.87 3.06
CA VAL A 19 3.74 -7.60 2.33
C VAL A 19 3.80 -6.43 3.30
N ALA A 20 4.51 -5.37 2.89
CA ALA A 20 4.62 -4.14 3.67
C ALA A 20 3.24 -3.51 3.92
N PHE A 21 3.12 -2.76 5.03
CA PHE A 21 1.93 -2.02 5.44
C PHE A 21 0.70 -2.87 5.83
N ALA A 22 0.78 -4.20 5.80
CA ALA A 22 -0.35 -5.08 6.08
C ALA A 22 -0.59 -5.32 7.58
N GLU A 23 0.47 -5.40 8.39
CA GLU A 23 0.34 -5.64 9.84
C GLU A 23 -0.21 -4.41 10.56
N ASN A 24 -1.39 -4.54 11.18
CA ASN A 24 -1.98 -3.49 11.99
C ASN A 24 -2.96 -4.11 13.01
N HIS A 25 -2.49 -4.27 14.25
CA HIS A 25 -3.23 -4.92 15.33
C HIS A 25 -4.14 -3.98 16.13
N LEU A 26 -4.31 -2.73 15.69
CA LEU A 26 -5.24 -1.82 16.35
C LEU A 26 -6.67 -2.36 16.20
N ASP A 27 -7.37 -2.49 17.33
CA ASP A 27 -8.81 -2.62 17.31
C ASP A 27 -9.40 -1.29 16.83
N ARG A 28 -9.93 -1.29 15.60
CA ARG A 28 -10.41 -0.09 14.92
C ARG A 28 -11.76 0.41 15.47
N GLN A 29 -12.55 -0.47 16.09
CA GLN A 29 -13.88 -0.19 16.65
C GLN A 29 -14.81 0.61 15.72
N SER A 30 -14.79 0.35 14.41
CA SER A 30 -15.40 1.22 13.39
C SER A 30 -16.89 1.51 13.58
N GLU A 31 -17.65 0.56 14.12
CA GLU A 31 -19.11 0.71 14.34
C GLU A 31 -19.46 1.36 15.69
N HIS A 32 -18.50 1.51 16.60
CA HIS A 32 -18.74 1.92 18.00
C HIS A 32 -18.12 3.29 18.36
N ARG A 33 -17.69 4.06 17.35
CA ARG A 33 -17.10 5.38 17.57
C ARG A 33 -18.19 6.41 17.87
N ALA A 34 -18.36 6.71 19.16
CA ALA A 34 -19.15 7.84 19.62
C ALA A 34 -18.57 9.18 19.14
N ASP A 35 -19.38 10.23 19.08
CA ASP A 35 -18.96 11.54 18.59
C ASP A 35 -17.82 12.16 19.43
N ASP A 36 -17.74 11.80 20.71
CA ASP A 36 -16.71 12.25 21.65
C ASP A 36 -15.48 11.31 21.72
N CYS A 37 -15.35 10.33 20.81
CA CYS A 37 -14.30 9.31 20.91
C CYS A 37 -12.88 9.88 20.81
N VAL A 38 -12.66 10.91 19.98
CA VAL A 38 -11.35 11.57 19.84
C VAL A 38 -11.03 12.37 21.10
N GLU A 39 -12.01 13.09 21.65
CA GLU A 39 -11.83 13.84 22.91
C GLU A 39 -11.44 12.91 24.06
N LYS A 40 -12.14 11.76 24.19
CA LYS A 40 -11.81 10.74 25.19
C LYS A 40 -10.42 10.16 24.97
N ALA A 41 -10.07 9.84 23.73
CA ALA A 41 -8.76 9.27 23.39
C ALA A 41 -7.62 10.27 23.68
N LEU A 42 -7.79 11.55 23.35
CA LEU A 42 -6.83 12.62 23.63
C LEU A 42 -6.52 12.77 25.13
N LYS A 43 -7.50 12.52 26.00
CA LYS A 43 -7.38 12.60 27.46
C LYS A 43 -6.83 11.32 28.10
N HIS A 44 -6.68 10.24 27.34
CA HIS A 44 -6.20 8.97 27.88
C HIS A 44 -4.70 9.05 28.22
N PRO A 45 -4.26 8.62 29.41
CA PRO A 45 -2.86 8.77 29.83
C PRO A 45 -1.86 7.99 28.97
N GLY A 46 -2.27 6.86 28.39
CA GLY A 46 -1.46 6.07 27.45
C GLY A 46 -1.64 6.45 25.98
N ALA A 47 -2.28 7.59 25.68
CA ALA A 47 -2.49 8.02 24.30
C ALA A 47 -1.18 8.36 23.61
N HIS A 48 -1.04 7.89 22.38
CA HIS A 48 0.12 8.17 21.55
C HIS A 48 -0.29 8.56 20.14
N PHE A 49 0.53 9.39 19.54
CA PHE A 49 0.22 10.09 18.31
C PHE A 49 1.26 9.80 17.24
N LEU A 50 0.79 9.58 16.03
CA LEU A 50 1.56 9.68 14.80
C LEU A 50 1.30 11.08 14.21
N ALA A 51 2.33 11.91 14.11
CA ALA A 51 2.21 13.27 13.56
C ALA A 51 2.51 13.28 12.05
N PHE A 52 1.69 13.98 11.26
CA PHE A 52 1.75 13.94 9.80
C PHE A 52 1.92 15.32 9.17
N SER A 53 2.91 15.46 8.28
CA SER A 53 3.01 16.57 7.34
C SER A 53 2.42 16.11 5.99
N GLY A 54 1.17 16.48 5.74
CA GLY A 54 0.40 15.90 4.63
C GLY A 54 0.29 14.37 4.74
N ALA A 55 0.79 13.64 3.74
CA ALA A 55 0.82 12.18 3.74
C ALA A 55 2.08 11.57 4.40
N LYS A 56 3.05 12.40 4.78
CA LYS A 56 4.36 11.97 5.30
C LYS A 56 4.36 11.96 6.83
N LEU A 57 5.08 11.03 7.42
CA LEU A 57 5.19 10.88 8.87
C LEU A 57 6.31 11.75 9.42
N ILE A 58 6.07 12.43 10.54
CA ILE A 58 7.13 13.07 11.34
C ILE A 58 7.64 12.02 12.32
N VAL A 59 8.96 11.83 12.37
CA VAL A 59 9.62 10.90 13.28
C VAL A 59 10.67 11.64 14.12
N LYS A 60 10.83 11.24 15.38
CA LYS A 60 12.02 11.56 16.17
C LYS A 60 13.19 10.81 15.55
N HIS A 61 14.24 11.52 15.18
CA HIS A 61 15.44 10.96 14.57
C HIS A 61 16.67 11.52 15.29
N ASP A 62 16.91 11.03 16.50
CA ASP A 62 18.21 11.18 17.16
C ASP A 62 19.08 9.97 16.76
N GLU A 63 20.39 10.15 16.58
CA GLU A 63 21.35 9.27 15.85
C GLU A 63 21.28 7.75 16.13
N LYS A 64 20.54 7.32 17.16
CA LYS A 64 20.37 5.93 17.60
C LYS A 64 18.92 5.41 17.63
N ILE A 65 17.90 6.28 17.60
CA ILE A 65 16.50 5.88 17.79
C ILE A 65 15.61 6.64 16.79
N ILE A 66 14.90 5.86 15.97
CA ILE A 66 13.77 6.35 15.17
C ILE A 66 12.49 6.00 15.91
N ASP A 67 11.76 7.00 16.38
CA ASP A 67 10.51 6.82 17.09
C ASP A 67 9.40 7.68 16.46
N PRO A 68 8.35 7.08 15.88
CA PRO A 68 7.26 7.81 15.27
C PRO A 68 6.16 8.22 16.26
N LEU A 69 6.24 7.75 17.51
CA LEU A 69 5.18 7.93 18.50
C LEU A 69 5.48 9.12 19.40
N PHE A 70 4.51 10.02 19.52
CA PHE A 70 4.57 11.15 20.43
C PHE A 70 3.59 10.94 21.58
N ALA A 71 4.00 11.27 22.79
CA ALA A 71 3.09 11.49 23.92
C ALA A 71 2.40 12.86 23.79
N PRO A 72 1.27 13.11 24.50
CA PRO A 72 0.53 14.36 24.38
C PRO A 72 1.38 15.63 24.59
N TYR A 73 2.32 15.61 25.55
CA TYR A 73 3.18 16.75 25.86
C TYR A 73 4.27 17.00 24.81
N GLU A 74 4.65 15.98 24.01
CA GLU A 74 5.65 16.11 22.95
C GLU A 74 5.06 16.80 21.70
N LEU A 75 3.74 16.77 21.53
CA LEU A 75 3.07 17.34 20.36
C LEU A 75 3.21 18.86 20.25
N ALA A 76 3.38 19.58 21.36
CA ALA A 76 3.36 21.05 21.35
C ALA A 76 4.43 21.67 20.42
N GLY A 77 5.56 20.97 20.23
CA GLY A 77 6.63 21.40 19.31
C GLY A 77 6.39 21.07 17.84
N LEU A 78 5.29 20.41 17.49
CA LEU A 78 4.98 19.92 16.15
C LEU A 78 3.88 20.71 15.44
N GLU A 79 3.46 21.86 15.96
CA GLU A 79 2.34 22.64 15.41
C GLU A 79 1.10 21.77 15.07
N PRO A 80 0.59 20.99 16.03
CA PRO A 80 -0.44 19.98 15.77
C PRO A 80 -1.81 20.63 15.56
N THR A 81 -2.55 20.16 14.57
CA THR A 81 -3.96 20.52 14.37
C THR A 81 -4.84 19.52 15.13
N ILE A 82 -4.94 19.71 16.45
CA ILE A 82 -5.63 18.76 17.36
C ILE A 82 -7.11 18.57 16.99
N ASP A 83 -7.78 19.61 16.52
CA ASP A 83 -9.20 19.53 16.09
C ASP A 83 -9.39 18.63 14.86
N GLU A 84 -8.31 18.33 14.12
CA GLU A 84 -8.30 17.40 13.00
C GLU A 84 -7.67 16.04 13.35
N ALA A 85 -7.48 15.75 14.65
CA ALA A 85 -6.97 14.45 15.09
C ALA A 85 -7.95 13.30 14.76
N ILE A 86 -7.37 12.15 14.43
CA ILE A 86 -8.08 10.97 13.94
C ILE A 86 -7.76 9.81 14.88
N LEU A 87 -8.79 9.15 15.42
CA LEU A 87 -8.61 7.94 16.20
C LEU A 87 -8.33 6.77 15.23
N LEU A 88 -7.15 6.16 15.30
CA LEU A 88 -6.81 5.01 14.46
C LEU A 88 -7.40 3.72 15.03
N GLY A 89 -7.36 3.58 16.36
CA GLY A 89 -7.89 2.45 17.10
C GLY A 89 -7.21 2.32 18.46
N PHE A 90 -7.31 1.13 19.05
CA PHE A 90 -6.77 0.82 20.36
C PHE A 90 -5.84 -0.38 20.29
N LEU A 91 -4.73 -0.33 21.04
CA LEU A 91 -3.90 -1.50 21.29
C LEU A 91 -4.65 -2.53 22.17
N PRO A 92 -4.19 -3.80 22.24
CA PRO A 92 -4.81 -4.81 23.09
C PRO A 92 -4.87 -4.45 24.58
N ASN A 93 -3.98 -3.57 25.06
CA ASN A 93 -3.98 -3.04 26.42
C ASN A 93 -4.97 -1.88 26.63
N GLY A 94 -5.72 -1.47 25.61
CA GLY A 94 -6.70 -0.38 25.64
C GLY A 94 -6.12 1.02 25.37
N GLU A 95 -4.82 1.15 25.09
CA GLU A 95 -4.21 2.45 24.79
C GLU A 95 -4.59 2.93 23.38
N PRO A 96 -5.09 4.17 23.22
CA PRO A 96 -5.48 4.69 21.93
C PRO A 96 -4.27 5.12 21.10
N ARG A 97 -4.34 4.85 19.81
CA ARG A 97 -3.44 5.42 18.81
C ARG A 97 -4.19 6.44 17.96
N LEU A 98 -3.61 7.63 17.82
CA LEU A 98 -4.18 8.72 17.02
C LEU A 98 -3.22 9.14 15.90
N ALA A 99 -3.78 9.62 14.79
CA ALA A 99 -3.06 10.40 13.80
C ALA A 99 -3.39 11.88 13.96
N VAL A 100 -2.40 12.75 13.87
CA VAL A 100 -2.59 14.21 14.01
C VAL A 100 -1.90 14.95 12.86
N PRO A 101 -2.61 15.80 12.10
CA PRO A 101 -1.96 16.68 11.12
C PRO A 101 -1.07 17.72 11.82
N SER A 102 0.03 18.07 11.18
CA SER A 102 1.00 19.07 11.62
C SER A 102 1.16 20.16 10.57
N GLY A 103 1.35 21.41 11.03
CA GLY A 103 1.71 22.54 10.17
C GLY A 103 3.16 22.51 9.66
N LEU A 104 4.00 21.63 10.20
CA LEU A 104 5.41 21.55 9.81
C LEU A 104 5.58 21.02 8.39
N THR A 105 6.62 21.49 7.73
CA THR A 105 7.04 21.12 6.37
C THR A 105 8.48 20.64 6.39
N GLU A 106 8.99 20.10 5.28
CA GLU A 106 10.42 19.72 5.19
C GLU A 106 11.37 20.92 5.40
N GLU A 107 10.92 22.14 5.14
CA GLU A 107 11.71 23.36 5.34
C GLU A 107 11.65 23.89 6.78
N THR A 108 10.58 23.58 7.50
CA THR A 108 10.30 24.15 8.83
C THR A 108 10.42 23.14 9.97
N VAL A 109 10.56 21.85 9.67
CA VAL A 109 10.73 20.80 10.69
C VAL A 109 12.05 21.02 11.46
N PRO A 110 12.01 21.20 12.79
CA PRO A 110 13.22 21.42 13.56
C PRO A 110 13.91 20.09 13.90
N GLU A 111 15.23 20.14 14.11
CA GLU A 111 15.96 19.03 14.75
C GLU A 111 15.39 18.75 16.15
N PRO A 112 15.30 17.47 16.60
CA PRO A 112 15.79 16.25 15.94
C PRO A 112 14.72 15.53 15.08
N PHE A 113 13.72 16.24 14.57
CA PHE A 113 12.63 15.61 13.81
C PHE A 113 12.95 15.51 12.33
N LYS A 114 12.43 14.45 11.70
CA LYS A 114 12.52 14.23 10.26
C LYS A 114 11.16 13.89 9.68
N ILE A 115 10.91 14.38 8.47
CA ILE A 115 9.73 13.99 7.69
C ILE A 115 10.09 12.83 6.75
N ALA A 116 9.26 11.80 6.75
CA ALA A 116 9.49 10.53 6.07
C ALA A 116 8.27 10.10 5.26
N ASP A 117 8.44 9.87 3.96
CA ASP A 117 7.39 9.28 3.14
C ASP A 117 7.34 7.73 3.26
N ALA A 118 6.28 7.13 2.74
CA ALA A 118 6.07 5.68 2.79
C ALA A 118 7.24 4.87 2.19
N ARG A 119 7.86 5.37 1.11
CA ARG A 119 8.97 4.67 0.45
C ARG A 119 10.22 4.72 1.31
N MET A 120 10.52 5.87 1.92
CA MET A 120 11.65 6.03 2.83
C MET A 120 11.49 5.17 4.08
N LEU A 121 10.31 5.24 4.74
CA LEU A 121 10.00 4.46 5.94
C LEU A 121 10.21 2.96 5.70
N TYR A 122 9.73 2.45 4.57
CA TYR A 122 9.85 1.05 4.22
C TYR A 122 11.28 0.66 3.80
N ARG A 123 11.90 1.38 2.84
CA ARG A 123 13.21 1.01 2.29
C ARG A 123 14.35 1.11 3.31
N GLN A 124 14.28 2.07 4.22
CA GLN A 124 15.27 2.26 5.28
C GLN A 124 14.92 1.47 6.55
N GLN A 125 13.85 0.67 6.53
CA GLN A 125 13.37 -0.13 7.67
C GLN A 125 13.25 0.72 8.95
N MET A 126 12.74 1.94 8.80
CA MET A 126 12.71 2.92 9.89
C MET A 126 11.73 2.53 10.99
N LEU A 127 10.71 1.72 10.66
CA LEU A 127 9.63 1.33 11.55
C LEU A 127 9.45 -0.21 11.57
N PRO A 128 9.08 -0.78 12.73
CA PRO A 128 8.49 -2.12 12.80
C PRO A 128 7.23 -2.25 11.94
N GLU A 129 6.90 -3.47 11.52
CA GLU A 129 5.79 -3.78 10.59
C GLU A 129 4.44 -3.26 11.10
N GLU A 130 4.13 -3.45 12.38
CA GLU A 130 2.89 -2.96 12.97
C GLU A 130 2.76 -1.43 12.92
N LEU A 131 3.84 -0.69 13.20
CA LEU A 131 3.85 0.77 13.12
C LEU A 131 3.79 1.26 11.68
N LEU A 132 4.33 0.48 10.73
CA LEU A 132 4.23 0.77 9.31
C LEU A 132 2.78 0.64 8.81
N GLY A 133 2.02 -0.36 9.28
CA GLY A 133 0.58 -0.47 8.97
C GLY A 133 -0.28 0.58 9.68
N GLN A 134 0.08 1.01 10.89
CA GLN A 134 -0.55 2.17 11.56
C GLN A 134 -0.27 3.47 10.79
N PHE A 135 0.95 3.66 10.29
CA PHE A 135 1.31 4.76 9.39
C PHE A 135 0.45 4.75 8.12
N ALA A 136 0.31 3.59 7.44
CA ALA A 136 -0.47 3.49 6.21
C ALA A 136 -1.94 3.89 6.42
N GLN A 137 -2.53 3.44 7.53
CA GLN A 137 -3.87 3.84 7.96
C GLN A 137 -3.96 5.35 8.21
N GLY A 138 -3.04 5.90 9.02
CA GLY A 138 -3.01 7.32 9.36
C GLY A 138 -2.81 8.23 8.14
N SER A 139 -1.83 7.93 7.29
CA SER A 139 -1.51 8.68 6.08
C SER A 139 -2.72 8.75 5.13
N SER A 140 -3.40 7.62 4.92
CA SER A 140 -4.59 7.54 4.08
C SER A 140 -5.71 8.43 4.62
N LEU A 141 -5.95 8.39 5.93
CA LEU A 141 -7.04 9.14 6.56
C LEU A 141 -6.75 10.63 6.68
N VAL A 142 -5.53 11.03 7.03
CA VAL A 142 -5.11 12.44 7.07
C VAL A 142 -5.26 13.04 5.68
N THR A 143 -4.76 12.36 4.64
CA THR A 143 -4.88 12.81 3.25
C THR A 143 -6.34 12.91 2.81
N TRP A 144 -7.16 11.89 3.11
CA TRP A 144 -8.58 11.91 2.76
C TRP A 144 -9.32 13.06 3.45
N ASN A 145 -9.08 13.27 4.75
CA ASN A 145 -9.69 14.36 5.51
C ASN A 145 -9.33 15.74 4.96
N ALA A 146 -8.05 15.96 4.61
CA ALA A 146 -7.59 17.20 4.00
C ALA A 146 -8.25 17.47 2.63
N ASN A 147 -8.49 16.43 1.84
CA ASN A 147 -9.10 16.55 0.51
C ASN A 147 -10.64 16.64 0.52
N ASN A 148 -11.29 16.42 1.67
CA ASN A 148 -12.75 16.38 1.80
C ASN A 148 -13.23 17.42 2.82
N ARG A 149 -12.69 18.64 2.77
CA ARG A 149 -13.13 19.77 3.62
C ARG A 149 -14.41 20.44 3.12
N PHE A 150 -14.75 20.26 1.84
CA PHE A 150 -15.94 20.81 1.20
C PHE A 150 -16.75 19.71 0.49
N CYS A 151 -18.06 19.87 0.47
CA CYS A 151 -19.00 18.89 -0.05
C CYS A 151 -18.98 18.86 -1.59
N GLY A 152 -18.67 17.71 -2.17
CA GLY A 152 -18.76 17.51 -3.63
C GLY A 152 -20.16 17.65 -4.24
N ARG A 153 -21.22 17.68 -3.41
CA ARG A 153 -22.61 17.85 -3.86
C ARG A 153 -23.07 19.31 -3.90
N CYS A 154 -22.70 20.13 -2.90
CA CYS A 154 -23.22 21.49 -2.76
C CYS A 154 -22.16 22.57 -2.46
N GLY A 155 -20.89 22.21 -2.31
CA GLY A 155 -19.79 23.14 -1.99
C GLY A 155 -19.71 23.61 -0.53
N GLY A 156 -20.68 23.26 0.33
CA GLY A 156 -20.66 23.62 1.76
C GLY A 156 -19.56 22.92 2.57
N PRO A 157 -19.16 23.44 3.74
CA PRO A 157 -18.12 22.84 4.57
C PRO A 157 -18.55 21.47 5.13
N MET A 158 -17.56 20.62 5.45
CA MET A 158 -17.78 19.28 6.00
C MET A 158 -17.08 19.06 7.34
N ASP A 159 -17.87 18.67 8.33
CA ASP A 159 -17.40 18.33 9.67
C ASP A 159 -16.96 16.87 9.76
N GLY A 160 -15.92 16.61 10.56
CA GLY A 160 -15.47 15.26 10.86
C GLY A 160 -16.43 14.54 11.82
N ALA A 161 -16.61 13.25 11.62
CA ALA A 161 -17.39 12.37 12.49
C ALA A 161 -16.74 10.98 12.58
N ALA A 162 -17.22 10.14 13.51
CA ALA A 162 -16.71 8.78 13.73
C ALA A 162 -15.19 8.73 13.93
N GLY A 163 -14.66 9.69 14.68
CA GLY A 163 -13.23 9.84 14.94
C GLY A 163 -12.36 10.03 13.69
N GLY A 164 -12.88 10.73 12.68
CA GLY A 164 -12.18 11.08 11.45
C GLY A 164 -12.42 10.12 10.26
N TYR A 165 -13.35 9.18 10.38
CA TYR A 165 -13.70 8.19 9.34
C TYR A 165 -14.99 8.52 8.59
N ARG A 166 -15.56 9.70 8.84
CA ARG A 166 -16.73 10.18 8.14
C ARG A 166 -16.66 11.70 8.07
N ARG A 167 -17.15 12.25 6.96
CA ARG A 167 -17.35 13.69 6.79
C ARG A 167 -18.83 13.93 6.51
N ILE A 168 -19.41 14.92 7.18
CA ILE A 168 -20.83 15.28 7.05
C ILE A 168 -20.92 16.74 6.65
N CYS A 169 -21.59 17.02 5.53
CA CYS A 169 -21.82 18.39 5.09
C CYS A 169 -22.80 19.11 6.02
N THR A 170 -22.40 20.25 6.55
CA THR A 170 -23.22 21.05 7.47
C THR A 170 -24.40 21.75 6.78
N ALA A 171 -24.34 21.91 5.46
CA ALA A 171 -25.37 22.60 4.68
C ALA A 171 -26.47 21.66 4.15
N CYS A 172 -26.13 20.42 3.75
CA CYS A 172 -27.07 19.52 3.10
C CYS A 172 -27.14 18.10 3.70
N GLY A 173 -26.35 17.82 4.75
CA GLY A 173 -26.32 16.50 5.41
C GLY A 173 -25.70 15.38 4.57
N HIS A 174 -25.10 15.68 3.41
CA HIS A 174 -24.43 14.67 2.59
C HIS A 174 -23.24 14.08 3.36
N MET A 175 -23.19 12.75 3.42
CA MET A 175 -22.15 12.01 4.11
C MET A 175 -21.21 11.35 3.10
N VAL A 176 -19.92 11.40 3.38
CA VAL A 176 -18.89 10.70 2.61
C VAL A 176 -17.96 9.93 3.54
N PHE A 177 -17.36 8.86 3.02
CA PHE A 177 -16.49 7.93 3.74
C PHE A 177 -15.11 7.88 3.06
N PRO A 178 -14.05 7.47 3.80
CA PRO A 178 -12.73 7.22 3.24
C PRO A 178 -12.80 6.34 2.00
N ARG A 179 -12.05 6.72 0.96
CA ARG A 179 -11.91 5.94 -0.27
C ARG A 179 -10.68 5.06 -0.18
N THR A 180 -10.80 3.86 -0.73
CA THR A 180 -9.70 2.93 -0.98
C THR A 180 -9.82 2.49 -2.42
N ASP A 181 -8.84 2.83 -3.25
CA ASP A 181 -8.92 2.54 -4.69
C ASP A 181 -8.40 1.12 -4.97
N PRO A 182 -9.24 0.19 -5.48
CA PRO A 182 -8.82 -1.17 -5.79
C PRO A 182 -7.92 -1.18 -7.03
N VAL A 183 -6.75 -1.80 -6.91
CA VAL A 183 -5.77 -1.96 -7.97
C VAL A 183 -5.42 -3.44 -8.09
N VAL A 184 -5.66 -4.06 -9.24
CA VAL A 184 -5.17 -5.42 -9.48
C VAL A 184 -3.69 -5.39 -9.82
N ILE A 185 -2.95 -6.39 -9.35
CA ILE A 185 -1.56 -6.61 -9.73
C ILE A 185 -1.34 -8.08 -9.95
N MET A 186 -0.81 -8.45 -11.12
CA MET A 186 -0.87 -9.83 -11.59
C MET A 186 0.46 -10.32 -12.13
N LEU A 187 0.86 -11.50 -11.65
CA LEU A 187 1.90 -12.29 -12.31
C LEU A 187 1.23 -13.19 -13.35
N THR A 188 1.39 -12.81 -14.62
CA THR A 188 0.92 -13.61 -15.75
C THR A 188 1.89 -14.75 -16.02
N VAL A 189 1.39 -15.98 -16.03
CA VAL A 189 2.17 -17.22 -16.15
C VAL A 189 1.78 -17.96 -17.43
N ASP A 190 2.79 -18.27 -18.24
CA ASP A 190 2.69 -19.25 -19.31
C ASP A 190 3.06 -20.63 -18.77
N ILE A 191 2.05 -21.49 -18.58
CA ILE A 191 2.22 -22.82 -17.99
C ILE A 191 2.99 -23.76 -18.93
N GLU A 192 2.88 -23.60 -20.26
CA GLU A 192 3.50 -24.50 -21.22
C GLU A 192 4.98 -24.23 -21.39
N ARG A 193 5.37 -22.95 -21.40
CA ARG A 193 6.77 -22.52 -21.51
C ARG A 193 7.46 -22.31 -20.16
N ASP A 194 6.70 -22.37 -19.07
CA ASP A 194 7.14 -22.12 -17.69
C ASP A 194 7.83 -20.74 -17.53
N LEU A 195 7.17 -19.71 -18.06
CA LEU A 195 7.61 -18.32 -18.04
C LEU A 195 6.62 -17.46 -17.27
N CYS A 196 7.11 -16.36 -16.68
CA CYS A 196 6.26 -15.28 -16.20
C CYS A 196 6.44 -14.01 -17.04
N LEU A 197 5.39 -13.19 -17.13
CA LEU A 197 5.42 -11.90 -17.81
C LEU A 197 5.70 -10.81 -16.79
N LEU A 198 6.69 -9.96 -17.06
CA LEU A 198 6.97 -8.77 -16.26
C LEU A 198 7.10 -7.56 -17.18
N GLY A 199 6.71 -6.39 -16.67
CA GLY A 199 6.79 -5.10 -17.36
C GLY A 199 7.61 -4.08 -16.59
N ARG A 200 7.95 -3.00 -17.28
CA ARG A 200 8.69 -1.86 -16.74
C ARG A 200 8.04 -0.56 -17.21
N SER A 201 7.70 0.32 -16.27
CA SER A 201 7.20 1.67 -16.56
C SER A 201 8.36 2.68 -16.60
N PRO A 202 8.27 3.78 -17.38
CA PRO A 202 9.29 4.84 -17.41
C PRO A 202 9.58 5.49 -16.04
N HIS A 203 8.65 5.38 -15.08
CA HIS A 203 8.78 5.93 -13.73
C HIS A 203 9.55 5.02 -12.77
N PHE A 204 9.88 3.79 -13.19
CA PHE A 204 10.60 2.83 -12.37
C PHE A 204 12.09 3.13 -12.34
N ALA A 205 12.76 2.64 -11.30
CA ALA A 205 14.23 2.68 -11.28
C ALA A 205 14.77 1.91 -12.50
N PRO A 206 15.86 2.39 -13.14
CA PRO A 206 16.47 1.70 -14.25
C PRO A 206 16.72 0.21 -13.94
N GLY A 207 16.33 -0.66 -14.87
CA GLY A 207 16.44 -2.12 -14.72
C GLY A 207 15.34 -2.80 -13.89
N MET A 208 14.41 -2.06 -13.26
CA MET A 208 13.36 -2.68 -12.46
C MET A 208 12.23 -3.24 -13.32
N TYR A 209 11.95 -4.53 -13.14
CA TYR A 209 10.78 -5.22 -13.71
C TYR A 209 9.80 -5.60 -12.61
N SER A 210 8.50 -5.51 -12.89
CA SER A 210 7.43 -5.83 -11.94
C SER A 210 6.27 -6.53 -12.65
N CYS A 211 5.37 -7.11 -11.84
CA CYS A 211 4.04 -7.48 -12.31
C CYS A 211 3.31 -6.27 -12.90
N LEU A 212 2.46 -6.53 -13.89
CA LEU A 212 1.54 -5.55 -14.46
C LEU A 212 0.44 -5.23 -13.44
N ALA A 213 -0.07 -3.99 -13.45
CA ALA A 213 -1.05 -3.55 -12.47
C ALA A 213 -1.89 -2.38 -12.97
N GLY A 214 -3.17 -2.36 -12.61
CA GLY A 214 -4.05 -1.26 -12.96
C GLY A 214 -5.33 -1.22 -12.12
N PHE A 215 -6.08 -0.12 -12.25
CA PHE A 215 -7.26 0.13 -11.44
C PHE A 215 -8.42 -0.77 -11.84
N VAL A 216 -9.22 -1.21 -10.86
CA VAL A 216 -10.50 -1.85 -11.15
C VAL A 216 -11.52 -0.78 -11.54
N GLU A 217 -12.17 -0.94 -12.68
CA GLU A 217 -13.19 0.00 -13.15
C GLU A 217 -14.56 -0.21 -12.46
N PRO A 218 -15.44 0.81 -12.41
CA PRO A 218 -16.78 0.67 -11.87
C PRO A 218 -17.59 -0.45 -12.56
N GLY A 219 -18.08 -1.41 -11.76
CA GLY A 219 -18.84 -2.56 -12.27
C GLY A 219 -17.97 -3.71 -12.80
N GLU A 220 -16.65 -3.62 -12.64
CA GLU A 220 -15.69 -4.64 -13.05
C GLU A 220 -15.36 -5.61 -11.90
N THR A 221 -15.19 -6.89 -12.20
CA THR A 221 -14.66 -7.86 -11.23
C THR A 221 -13.14 -7.83 -11.23
N ILE A 222 -12.50 -8.28 -10.15
CA ILE A 222 -11.04 -8.42 -10.06
C ILE A 222 -10.48 -9.20 -11.26
N GLU A 223 -11.13 -10.30 -11.63
CA GLU A 223 -10.66 -11.15 -12.73
C GLU A 223 -10.82 -10.47 -14.10
N ASN A 224 -11.84 -9.64 -14.28
CA ASN A 224 -12.01 -8.88 -15.51
C ASN A 224 -10.99 -7.75 -15.63
N ALA A 225 -10.71 -7.03 -14.53
CA ALA A 225 -9.64 -6.03 -14.48
C ALA A 225 -8.29 -6.66 -14.82
N VAL A 226 -7.95 -7.81 -14.22
CA VAL A 226 -6.71 -8.54 -14.54
C VAL A 226 -6.61 -8.87 -16.03
N ARG A 227 -7.72 -9.31 -16.65
CA ARG A 227 -7.76 -9.63 -18.09
C ARG A 227 -7.63 -8.39 -18.96
N ARG A 228 -8.35 -7.32 -18.63
CA ARG A 228 -8.36 -6.05 -19.38
C ARG A 228 -6.98 -5.40 -19.32
N GLU A 229 -6.48 -5.11 -18.13
CA GLU A 229 -5.18 -4.48 -17.91
C GLU A 229 -4.04 -5.24 -18.58
N THR A 230 -4.00 -6.58 -18.42
CA THR A 230 -2.95 -7.38 -19.07
C THR A 230 -3.05 -7.31 -20.60
N GLN A 231 -4.27 -7.29 -21.15
CA GLN A 231 -4.51 -7.21 -22.59
C GLN A 231 -4.16 -5.83 -23.16
N GLU A 232 -4.50 -4.76 -22.46
CA GLU A 232 -4.21 -3.37 -22.83
C GLU A 232 -2.71 -3.11 -22.83
N GLU A 233 -2.03 -3.42 -21.73
CA GLU A 233 -0.62 -3.10 -21.53
C GLU A 233 0.35 -3.99 -22.34
N SER A 234 0.01 -5.27 -22.53
CA SER A 234 0.96 -6.26 -23.09
C SER A 234 0.45 -7.02 -24.31
N GLY A 235 -0.83 -6.91 -24.64
CA GLY A 235 -1.44 -7.69 -25.71
C GLY A 235 -1.75 -9.15 -25.35
N ILE A 236 -1.44 -9.60 -24.14
CA ILE A 236 -1.60 -11.01 -23.73
C ILE A 236 -3.03 -11.29 -23.25
N ARG A 237 -3.67 -12.31 -23.85
CA ARG A 237 -4.98 -12.81 -23.43
C ARG A 237 -4.85 -13.69 -22.20
N ILE A 238 -5.70 -13.44 -21.22
CA ILE A 238 -5.73 -14.17 -19.94
C ILE A 238 -6.94 -15.09 -19.83
N GLY A 239 -6.70 -16.29 -19.30
CA GLY A 239 -7.70 -17.32 -19.00
C GLY A 239 -8.14 -17.28 -17.53
N ARG A 240 -7.71 -18.28 -16.75
CA ARG A 240 -8.00 -18.37 -15.31
C ARG A 240 -7.25 -17.27 -14.56
N VAL A 241 -7.89 -16.71 -13.54
CA VAL A 241 -7.30 -15.76 -12.60
C VAL A 241 -7.48 -16.34 -11.20
N ARG A 242 -6.43 -16.23 -10.39
CA ARG A 242 -6.41 -16.74 -9.02
C ARG A 242 -5.93 -15.65 -8.09
N TYR A 243 -6.76 -15.27 -7.12
CA TYR A 243 -6.35 -14.40 -6.03
C TYR A 243 -5.21 -15.03 -5.21
N HIS A 244 -4.28 -14.19 -4.77
CA HIS A 244 -3.15 -14.56 -3.92
C HIS A 244 -3.22 -13.85 -2.57
N ALA A 245 -3.14 -12.53 -2.56
CA ALA A 245 -3.17 -11.69 -1.35
C ALA A 245 -3.58 -10.26 -1.69
N SER A 246 -3.79 -9.43 -0.67
CA SER A 246 -3.96 -7.99 -0.84
C SER A 246 -2.94 -7.22 0.00
N GLN A 247 -2.52 -6.06 -0.49
CA GLN A 247 -1.57 -5.18 0.19
C GLN A 247 -2.14 -3.75 0.24
N PRO A 248 -2.30 -3.15 1.43
CA PRO A 248 -2.51 -1.71 1.56
C PRO A 248 -1.30 -0.96 0.97
N TRP A 249 -1.55 0.02 0.12
CA TRP A 249 -0.50 0.82 -0.51
C TRP A 249 -0.79 2.31 -0.33
N PRO A 250 -0.19 2.96 0.69
CA PRO A 250 -0.53 4.33 1.10
C PRO A 250 0.13 5.38 0.19
N LEU A 251 -0.08 5.24 -1.13
CA LEU A 251 0.43 6.13 -2.17
C LEU A 251 -0.67 6.45 -3.22
N PRO A 252 -1.75 7.19 -2.86
CA PRO A 252 -2.05 7.71 -1.53
C PRO A 252 -2.94 6.77 -0.68
N HIS A 253 -3.80 5.94 -1.27
CA HIS A 253 -4.74 5.06 -0.54
C HIS A 253 -5.30 3.93 -1.43
N SER A 254 -4.40 3.16 -2.07
CA SER A 254 -4.79 2.02 -2.91
C SER A 254 -4.79 0.71 -2.12
N LEU A 255 -5.63 -0.23 -2.54
CA LEU A 255 -5.55 -1.63 -2.12
C LEU A 255 -5.07 -2.45 -3.31
N MET A 256 -3.82 -2.90 -3.26
CA MET A 256 -3.27 -3.79 -4.27
C MET A 256 -3.86 -5.19 -4.07
N ILE A 257 -4.36 -5.78 -5.13
CA ILE A 257 -5.02 -7.10 -5.14
C ILE A 257 -4.17 -8.01 -6.03
N GLY A 258 -3.29 -8.76 -5.36
CA GLY A 258 -2.35 -9.68 -5.99
C GLY A 258 -3.05 -10.90 -6.57
N CYS A 259 -2.79 -11.16 -7.85
CA CYS A 259 -3.36 -12.29 -8.58
C CYS A 259 -2.30 -13.03 -9.38
N TYR A 260 -2.59 -14.29 -9.68
CA TYR A 260 -1.94 -15.04 -10.75
C TYR A 260 -2.88 -15.16 -11.94
N ALA A 261 -2.34 -15.01 -13.14
CA ALA A 261 -3.11 -15.00 -14.38
C ALA A 261 -2.56 -16.03 -15.36
N GLU A 262 -3.43 -16.88 -15.93
CA GLU A 262 -3.02 -17.87 -16.93
C GLU A 262 -2.95 -17.24 -18.32
N ALA A 263 -1.77 -17.27 -18.94
CA ALA A 263 -1.62 -16.83 -20.32
C ALA A 263 -2.33 -17.80 -21.30
N ARG A 264 -3.09 -17.23 -22.23
CA ARG A 264 -3.73 -17.94 -23.37
C ARG A 264 -3.15 -17.52 -24.72
N SER A 265 -2.21 -16.59 -24.72
CA SER A 265 -1.41 -16.19 -25.86
C SER A 265 -0.02 -15.77 -25.40
N THR A 266 0.91 -15.68 -26.34
CA THR A 266 2.34 -15.53 -26.02
C THR A 266 3.01 -14.37 -26.75
N VAL A 267 2.37 -13.85 -27.80
CA VAL A 267 2.88 -12.73 -28.61
C VAL A 267 2.60 -11.43 -27.89
N ILE A 268 3.67 -10.74 -27.47
CA ILE A 268 3.60 -9.44 -26.80
C ILE A 268 3.33 -8.34 -27.83
N ARG A 269 2.41 -7.44 -27.50
CA ARG A 269 2.15 -6.17 -28.18
C ARG A 269 1.93 -5.12 -27.10
N ARG A 270 3.02 -4.49 -26.66
CA ARG A 270 2.98 -3.53 -25.55
C ARG A 270 2.34 -2.21 -25.95
N ASP A 271 1.69 -1.56 -25.00
CA ASP A 271 1.41 -0.12 -25.12
C ASP A 271 2.69 0.68 -24.79
N GLU A 272 3.22 1.38 -25.79
CA GLU A 272 4.45 2.16 -25.64
C GLU A 272 4.23 3.48 -24.87
N GLN A 273 2.97 3.88 -24.63
CA GLN A 273 2.65 5.05 -23.83
C GLN A 273 2.78 4.76 -22.33
N GLU A 274 2.47 3.54 -21.91
CA GLU A 274 2.43 3.16 -20.49
C GLU A 274 3.69 2.41 -20.05
N LEU A 275 4.20 1.50 -20.90
CA LEU A 275 5.30 0.62 -20.57
C LEU A 275 6.51 0.88 -21.46
N GLU A 276 7.68 0.94 -20.84
CA GLU A 276 8.96 1.04 -21.53
C GLU A 276 9.41 -0.31 -22.09
N ASP A 277 9.12 -1.42 -21.38
CA ASP A 277 9.39 -2.78 -21.85
C ASP A 277 8.45 -3.80 -21.19
N VAL A 278 8.19 -4.91 -21.87
CA VAL A 278 7.42 -6.06 -21.37
C VAL A 278 7.98 -7.34 -21.96
N ARG A 279 8.34 -8.31 -21.11
CA ARG A 279 9.06 -9.51 -21.53
C ARG A 279 8.61 -10.74 -20.74
N TRP A 280 8.79 -11.90 -21.38
CA TRP A 280 8.72 -13.19 -20.71
C TRP A 280 10.06 -13.50 -20.03
N PHE A 281 10.00 -13.96 -18.79
CA PHE A 281 11.14 -14.34 -17.98
C PHE A 281 11.04 -15.80 -17.56
N THR A 282 12.14 -16.52 -17.66
CA THR A 282 12.29 -17.88 -17.12
C THR A 282 12.32 -17.86 -15.60
N ARG A 283 12.14 -19.04 -14.98
CA ARG A 283 12.35 -19.22 -13.54
C ARG A 283 13.75 -18.78 -13.12
N ALA A 284 14.79 -19.23 -13.82
CA ALA A 284 16.18 -18.89 -13.51
C ALA A 284 16.46 -17.38 -13.60
N GLU A 285 15.94 -16.69 -14.61
CA GLU A 285 16.07 -15.23 -14.71
C GLU A 285 15.34 -14.52 -13.57
N THR A 286 14.15 -15.02 -13.19
CA THR A 286 13.35 -14.46 -12.10
C THR A 286 14.00 -14.69 -10.74
N GLU A 287 14.59 -15.86 -10.52
CA GLU A 287 15.36 -16.20 -9.31
C GLU A 287 16.60 -15.30 -9.20
N ALA A 288 17.40 -15.21 -10.25
CA ALA A 288 18.56 -14.32 -10.31
C ALA A 288 18.18 -12.84 -10.10
N MET A 289 16.99 -12.43 -10.55
CA MET A 289 16.45 -11.10 -10.27
C MET A 289 16.15 -10.92 -8.77
N LEU A 290 15.44 -11.86 -8.13
CA LEU A 290 15.08 -11.77 -6.72
C LEU A 290 16.27 -11.83 -5.75
N GLU A 291 17.36 -12.49 -6.14
CA GLU A 291 18.62 -12.53 -5.36
C GLU A 291 19.32 -11.15 -5.28
N ARG A 292 19.08 -10.27 -6.27
CA ARG A 292 19.67 -8.91 -6.32
C ARG A 292 18.97 -7.98 -5.33
N SER A 293 19.46 -7.99 -4.09
CA SER A 293 18.90 -7.19 -2.98
C SER A 293 19.23 -5.69 -3.00
N THR A 294 20.04 -5.18 -3.95
CA THR A 294 20.60 -3.82 -3.87
C THR A 294 19.66 -2.71 -4.35
N GLY A 295 18.53 -3.02 -4.99
CA GLY A 295 17.56 -2.01 -5.46
C GLY A 295 18.10 -1.02 -6.50
N VAL A 296 19.32 -1.27 -7.01
CA VAL A 296 20.02 -0.47 -8.03
C VAL A 296 20.68 -1.46 -8.99
N ALA A 297 20.39 -1.31 -10.28
CA ALA A 297 21.09 -2.00 -11.35
C ALA A 297 22.50 -1.40 -11.49
N ASN A 298 23.53 -2.23 -11.40
CA ASN A 298 24.93 -1.83 -11.55
C ASN A 298 25.37 -1.79 -13.01
N THR A 299 24.62 -2.46 -13.91
CA THR A 299 24.82 -2.42 -15.36
C THR A 299 23.50 -2.22 -16.09
N PRO A 300 23.50 -1.70 -17.33
CA PRO A 300 22.27 -1.52 -18.12
C PRO A 300 21.49 -2.82 -18.39
N ASP A 301 22.18 -3.95 -18.40
CA ASP A 301 21.59 -5.28 -18.64
C ASP A 301 21.11 -5.96 -17.34
N GLU A 302 21.37 -5.36 -16.18
CA GLU A 302 20.96 -5.93 -14.90
C GLU A 302 19.49 -5.65 -14.61
N HIS A 303 18.72 -6.72 -14.41
CA HIS A 303 17.31 -6.64 -14.01
C HIS A 303 17.20 -6.75 -12.50
N ILE A 304 16.47 -5.84 -11.86
CA ILE A 304 16.26 -5.82 -10.41
C ILE A 304 14.77 -6.02 -10.07
N PRO A 305 14.46 -6.62 -8.91
CA PRO A 305 13.10 -6.93 -8.54
C PRO A 305 12.42 -5.72 -7.87
N PRO A 306 11.10 -5.76 -7.69
CA PRO A 306 10.43 -4.89 -6.74
C PRO A 306 10.98 -5.13 -5.31
N PRO A 307 10.87 -4.15 -4.40
CA PRO A 307 11.29 -4.32 -3.01
C PRO A 307 10.62 -5.54 -2.34
N LYS A 308 11.30 -6.19 -1.39
CA LYS A 308 10.89 -7.49 -0.80
C LYS A 308 9.45 -7.56 -0.28
N GLY A 309 8.94 -6.46 0.26
CA GLY A 309 7.59 -6.35 0.82
C GLY A 309 6.57 -5.82 -0.17
N ALA A 310 6.92 -5.58 -1.43
CA ALA A 310 5.93 -5.32 -2.47
C ALA A 310 5.25 -6.63 -2.86
N ILE A 311 3.94 -6.61 -3.04
CA ILE A 311 3.16 -7.80 -3.43
C ILE A 311 3.63 -8.40 -4.77
N ALA A 312 4.17 -7.59 -5.68
CA ALA A 312 4.81 -8.09 -6.90
C ALA A 312 6.01 -9.02 -6.62
N HIS A 313 6.88 -8.63 -5.68
CA HIS A 313 8.00 -9.47 -5.24
C HIS A 313 7.48 -10.77 -4.64
N GLN A 314 6.42 -10.70 -3.83
CA GLN A 314 5.80 -11.86 -3.22
C GLN A 314 5.22 -12.82 -4.26
N LEU A 315 4.50 -12.31 -5.27
CA LEU A 315 3.96 -13.11 -6.36
C LEU A 315 5.06 -13.86 -7.12
N MET A 316 6.17 -13.17 -7.44
CA MET A 316 7.33 -13.75 -8.12
C MET A 316 7.98 -14.86 -7.27
N ARG A 317 8.25 -14.59 -5.99
CA ARG A 317 8.87 -15.54 -5.07
C ARG A 317 8.02 -16.80 -4.89
N ASP A 318 6.73 -16.62 -4.68
CA ASP A 318 5.81 -17.75 -4.44
C ASP A 318 5.60 -18.58 -5.73
N TRP A 319 5.67 -17.96 -6.91
CA TRP A 319 5.69 -18.69 -8.17
C TRP A 319 6.93 -19.59 -8.30
N LEU A 320 8.12 -19.10 -7.91
CA LEU A 320 9.35 -19.90 -7.92
C LEU A 320 9.31 -21.09 -6.96
N ALA A 321 8.70 -20.92 -5.79
CA ALA A 321 8.59 -21.98 -4.79
C ALA A 321 7.65 -23.14 -5.21
N TRP A 322 6.87 -22.97 -6.28
CA TRP A 322 6.03 -24.05 -6.80
C TRP A 322 6.79 -25.04 -7.68
N PRO A 323 6.46 -26.35 -7.57
CA PRO A 323 7.19 -27.39 -8.28
C PRO A 323 7.12 -27.21 -9.80
N GLU A 324 8.28 -27.42 -10.45
CA GLU A 324 8.36 -27.56 -11.90
C GLU A 324 7.46 -28.72 -12.36
N ARG A 325 6.88 -28.60 -13.58
CA ARG A 325 6.20 -29.74 -14.19
C ARG A 325 7.23 -30.84 -14.44
N SER A 326 7.07 -31.97 -13.74
CA SER A 326 7.71 -33.23 -14.10
C SER A 326 7.15 -33.83 -15.39
#